data_AF-A0A537SBT4-F1
#
_entry.id   AF-A0A537SBT4-F1
#
_cell.length_a   1.000
_cell.length_b   1.000
_cell.length_c   1.000
_cell.angle_alpha   90.00
_cell.angle_beta   90.00
_cell.angle_gamma   90.00
#
_symmetry.space_group_name_H-M   'P 1'
#
loop_
_entity.id
_entity.type
_entity.pdbx_description
1 polymer ?
#
loop_
_entity_poly.entity_id
_entity_poly.type
_entity_poly.pdbx_seq_one_letter_code
_entity_poly.pdbx_strand_id
1 'polypeptide(L)'
;MGHAVSIYLMIGGCAVTAQDNRAGRATFAEMIAYARLAVGACERLVPDADGFYARALMRLIKPPLTEKEIVAKEKNVKRLRDRLGLRKWCQRYADEMAQARILVEALRRQN
;
A
#
# COMPACT_ATOMS: atom_id res chain seq x y z
N MET A 1 9.06 -12.19 -7.84
CA MET A 1 9.08 -11.11 -6.83
C MET A 1 9.83 -9.86 -7.30
N GLY A 2 10.35 -9.78 -8.54
CA GLY A 2 11.20 -8.66 -8.98
C GLY A 2 10.50 -7.40 -9.53
N HIS A 3 9.21 -7.44 -9.86
CA HIS A 3 8.57 -6.31 -10.56
C HIS A 3 7.99 -5.24 -9.62
N ALA A 4 7.51 -5.63 -8.44
CA ALA A 4 6.93 -4.69 -7.48
C ALA A 4 8.02 -3.74 -6.95
N VAL A 5 9.18 -4.29 -6.57
CA VAL A 5 10.34 -3.55 -6.03
C VAL A 5 10.87 -2.47 -6.99
N SER A 6 10.91 -2.75 -8.30
CA SER A 6 11.35 -1.76 -9.30
C SER A 6 10.36 -0.60 -9.49
N ILE A 7 9.07 -0.83 -9.30
CA ILE A 7 8.06 0.24 -9.39
C ILE A 7 8.17 1.13 -8.15
N TYR A 8 8.37 0.56 -6.96
CA TYR A 8 8.51 1.32 -5.71
C TYR A 8 9.69 2.30 -5.72
N LEU A 9 10.83 1.96 -6.35
CA LEU A 9 11.97 2.86 -6.48
C LEU A 9 11.72 4.05 -7.43
N MET A 10 10.90 3.89 -8.48
CA MET A 10 10.57 4.98 -9.40
C MET A 10 9.59 5.99 -8.79
N ILE A 11 8.70 5.57 -7.90
CA ILE A 11 7.71 6.46 -7.25
C ILE A 11 8.40 7.47 -6.32
N GLY A 12 9.57 7.12 -5.76
CA GLY A 12 10.37 8.04 -4.94
C GLY A 12 10.86 9.29 -5.68
N GLY A 13 10.97 9.25 -7.02
CA GLY A 13 11.42 10.37 -7.85
C GLY A 13 10.32 11.37 -8.22
N CYS A 14 9.07 10.92 -8.37
CA CYS A 14 7.90 11.75 -8.67
C CYS A 14 6.62 11.02 -8.24
N ALA A 15 6.26 11.13 -6.97
CA ALA A 15 5.01 10.56 -6.45
C ALA A 15 3.76 11.10 -7.19
N VAL A 16 3.83 12.30 -7.77
CA VAL A 16 2.82 12.83 -8.71
C VAL A 16 2.71 12.01 -9.99
N THR A 17 3.81 11.73 -10.71
CA THR A 17 3.72 10.96 -11.97
C THR A 17 3.27 9.52 -11.75
N ALA A 18 3.44 8.99 -10.54
CA ALA A 18 2.92 7.69 -10.14
C ALA A 18 1.39 7.65 -10.00
N GLN A 19 0.74 8.79 -9.72
CA GLN A 19 -0.72 8.88 -9.67
C GLN A 19 -1.35 8.85 -11.07
N ASP A 20 -0.61 9.34 -12.06
CA ASP A 20 -1.02 9.40 -13.46
C ASP A 20 -0.69 8.11 -14.24
N ASN A 21 0.23 7.28 -13.73
CA ASN A 21 0.58 5.99 -14.32
C ASN A 21 -0.19 4.83 -13.68
N ARG A 22 -0.79 3.97 -14.51
CA ARG A 22 -1.49 2.73 -14.13
C ARG A 22 -0.69 1.85 -13.17
N ALA A 23 0.63 1.78 -13.32
CA ALA A 23 1.49 0.97 -12.44
C ALA A 23 1.54 1.54 -11.01
N GLY A 24 1.74 2.85 -10.86
CA GLY A 24 1.78 3.50 -9.54
C GLY A 24 0.43 3.46 -8.84
N ARG A 25 -0.67 3.70 -9.58
CA ARG A 25 -2.03 3.49 -9.06
C ARG A 25 -2.28 2.09 -8.56
N ALA A 26 -1.82 1.07 -9.30
CA ALA A 26 -1.96 -0.32 -8.89
C ALA A 26 -1.18 -0.63 -7.59
N THR A 27 -0.02 0.00 -7.40
CA THR A 27 0.76 -0.08 -6.17
C THR A 27 0.05 0.56 -4.99
N PHE A 28 -0.51 1.77 -5.15
CA PHE A 28 -1.27 2.41 -4.10
C PHE A 28 -2.52 1.61 -3.71
N ALA A 29 -3.25 1.09 -4.69
CA ALA A 29 -4.40 0.21 -4.46
C ALA A 29 -4.01 -1.06 -3.70
N GLU A 30 -2.83 -1.61 -3.96
CA GLU A 30 -2.30 -2.77 -3.26
C GLU A 30 -1.97 -2.45 -1.80
N MET A 31 -1.35 -1.32 -1.50
CA MET A 31 -1.11 -0.86 -0.11
C MET A 31 -2.40 -0.68 0.68
N ILE A 32 -3.45 -0.12 0.05
CA ILE A 32 -4.78 0.01 0.69
C ILE A 32 -5.40 -1.36 0.93
N ALA A 33 -5.28 -2.28 -0.03
CA ALA A 33 -5.74 -3.65 0.13
C ALA A 33 -5.02 -4.39 1.28
N TYR A 34 -3.71 -4.19 1.44
CA TYR A 34 -2.96 -4.69 2.59
C TYR A 34 -3.53 -4.17 3.90
N ALA A 35 -3.74 -2.86 4.01
CA ALA A 35 -4.29 -2.26 5.22
C ALA A 35 -5.69 -2.81 5.54
N ARG A 36 -6.60 -2.87 4.56
CA ARG A 36 -7.95 -3.42 4.77
C ARG A 36 -7.95 -4.87 5.25
N LEU A 37 -7.01 -5.69 4.76
CA LEU A 37 -6.95 -7.12 5.08
C LEU A 37 -6.10 -7.46 6.31
N ALA A 38 -5.30 -6.52 6.81
CA ALA A 38 -4.42 -6.71 7.97
C ALA A 38 -5.00 -6.20 9.30
N VAL A 39 -5.93 -5.24 9.25
CA VAL A 39 -6.62 -4.68 10.42
C VAL A 39 -7.24 -5.79 11.27
N GLY A 40 -6.99 -5.74 12.58
CA GLY A 40 -7.37 -6.76 13.56
C GLY A 40 -6.45 -7.97 13.68
N ALA A 41 -5.88 -8.50 12.58
CA ALA A 41 -5.01 -9.69 12.62
C ALA A 41 -3.55 -9.36 13.00
N CYS A 42 -3.07 -8.19 12.59
CA CYS A 42 -1.67 -7.79 12.77
C CYS A 42 -1.46 -6.66 13.79
N GLU A 43 -2.52 -5.99 14.24
CA GLU A 43 -2.43 -4.85 15.18
C GLU A 43 -1.68 -5.21 16.47
N ARG A 44 -1.85 -6.43 16.99
CA ARG A 44 -1.11 -6.88 18.18
C ARG A 44 0.36 -7.22 17.91
N LEU A 45 0.69 -7.59 16.68
CA LEU A 45 2.03 -8.03 16.30
C LEU A 45 2.89 -6.88 15.79
N VAL A 46 2.27 -5.82 15.26
CA VAL A 46 2.93 -4.66 14.69
C VAL A 46 2.15 -3.39 15.06
N PRO A 47 2.19 -2.95 16.33
CA PRO A 47 1.41 -1.81 16.81
C PRO A 47 1.78 -0.50 16.09
N ASP A 48 3.02 -0.38 15.61
CA ASP A 48 3.51 0.80 14.90
C ASP A 48 3.08 0.87 13.43
N ALA A 49 2.59 -0.24 12.87
CA ALA A 49 2.02 -0.29 11.53
C ALA A 49 0.53 0.02 11.61
N ASP A 50 0.19 1.28 11.83
CA ASP A 50 -1.20 1.75 11.72
C ASP A 50 -1.58 1.87 10.23
N GLY A 51 -2.71 1.28 9.86
CA GLY A 51 -3.34 1.43 8.54
C GLY A 51 -3.74 2.88 8.21
N PHE A 52 -3.54 3.82 9.14
CA PHE A 52 -3.68 5.26 8.95
C PHE A 52 -2.97 5.77 7.68
N TYR A 53 -1.74 5.34 7.40
CA TYR A 53 -1.01 5.83 6.23
C TYR A 53 -1.65 5.40 4.91
N ALA A 54 -2.19 4.18 4.84
CA ALA A 54 -2.95 3.74 3.67
C ALA A 54 -4.25 4.55 3.49
N ARG A 55 -4.95 4.87 4.59
CA ARG A 55 -6.12 5.78 4.54
C ARG A 55 -5.72 7.19 4.11
N ALA A 56 -4.57 7.68 4.55
CA ALA A 56 -4.04 8.97 4.13
C ALA A 56 -3.69 9.00 2.63
N LEU A 57 -3.06 7.93 2.10
CA LEU A 57 -2.82 7.78 0.67
C LEU A 57 -4.12 7.91 -0.14
N MET A 58 -5.19 7.23 0.28
CA MET A 58 -6.48 7.27 -0.41
C MET A 58 -7.06 8.69 -0.53
N ARG A 59 -6.75 9.59 0.42
CA ARG A 59 -7.17 11.00 0.40
C ARG A 59 -6.25 11.90 -0.43
N LEU A 60 -4.98 11.54 -0.55
CA LEU A 60 -3.96 12.34 -1.24
C LEU A 60 -3.87 12.03 -2.74
N ILE A 61 -4.22 10.81 -3.14
CA ILE A 61 -4.15 10.38 -4.54
C ILE A 61 -5.25 11.05 -5.38
N LYS A 62 -4.84 11.69 -6.47
CA LYS A 62 -5.68 12.34 -7.47
C LYS A 62 -5.35 11.80 -8.87
N PRO A 63 -6.34 11.33 -9.65
CA PRO A 63 -7.74 11.14 -9.26
C PRO A 63 -7.87 10.05 -8.18
N PRO A 64 -8.92 10.08 -7.33
CA PRO A 64 -9.11 9.08 -6.29
C PRO A 64 -9.04 7.65 -6.83
N LEU A 65 -8.54 6.72 -6.02
CA LEU A 65 -8.61 5.29 -6.34
C LEU A 65 -10.07 4.82 -6.26
N THR A 66 -10.50 4.09 -7.28
CA THR A 66 -11.82 3.48 -7.30
C THR A 66 -11.86 2.23 -6.42
N GLU A 67 -13.04 1.91 -5.90
CA GLU A 67 -13.25 0.68 -5.14
C GLU A 67 -12.87 -0.57 -5.96
N LYS A 68 -13.13 -0.55 -7.28
CA LYS A 68 -12.76 -1.63 -8.20
C LYS A 68 -11.25 -1.85 -8.28
N GLU A 69 -10.45 -0.77 -8.30
CA GLU A 69 -8.98 -0.86 -8.29
C GLU A 69 -8.47 -1.53 -7.01
N ILE A 70 -9.07 -1.20 -5.86
CA ILE A 70 -8.69 -1.74 -4.54
C ILE A 70 -9.11 -3.20 -4.41
N VAL A 71 -10.37 -3.53 -4.68
CA VAL A 71 -10.91 -4.90 -4.58
C VAL A 71 -10.18 -5.87 -5.53
N ALA A 72 -9.78 -5.41 -6.72
CA ALA A 72 -8.97 -6.21 -7.64
C ALA A 72 -7.63 -6.64 -7.01
N LYS A 73 -7.05 -5.80 -6.14
CA LYS A 73 -5.82 -6.10 -5.41
C LYS A 73 -6.05 -6.95 -4.17
N GLU A 74 -7.16 -6.76 -3.46
CA GLU A 74 -7.52 -7.55 -2.27
C GLU A 74 -7.51 -9.06 -2.55
N LYS A 75 -7.97 -9.51 -3.73
CA LYS A 75 -7.90 -10.95 -4.11
C LYS A 75 -6.46 -11.47 -4.17
N ASN A 76 -5.51 -10.68 -4.65
CA ASN A 76 -4.10 -11.07 -4.72
C ASN A 76 -3.45 -11.05 -3.34
N VAL A 77 -3.72 -10.01 -2.57
CA VAL A 77 -3.22 -9.82 -1.21
C VAL A 77 -3.73 -10.92 -0.29
N LYS A 78 -5.02 -11.30 -0.37
CA LYS A 78 -5.60 -12.42 0.37
C LYS A 78 -4.91 -13.74 0.03
N ARG A 79 -4.73 -14.05 -1.26
CA ARG A 79 -3.97 -15.25 -1.70
C ARG A 79 -2.52 -15.25 -1.23
N LEU A 80 -1.91 -14.08 -1.04
CA LEU A 80 -0.56 -13.97 -0.51
C LEU A 80 -0.53 -14.21 1.00
N ARG A 81 -1.45 -13.60 1.75
CA ARG A 81 -1.64 -13.84 3.18
C ARG A 81 -1.79 -15.34 3.47
N ASP A 82 -2.69 -16.00 2.75
CA ASP A 82 -3.00 -17.41 2.95
C ASP A 82 -1.76 -18.31 2.67
N ARG A 83 -0.81 -17.86 1.85
CA ARG A 83 0.47 -18.56 1.58
C ARG A 83 1.57 -18.26 2.58
N LEU A 84 1.61 -17.07 3.16
CA LEU A 84 2.71 -16.62 4.01
C LEU A 84 2.56 -17.05 5.48
N GLY A 85 1.33 -17.29 5.94
CA GLY A 85 1.03 -17.48 7.35
C GLY A 85 1.13 -16.16 8.15
N LEU A 86 0.53 -16.15 9.35
CA LEU A 86 0.25 -14.90 10.09
C LEU A 86 1.50 -14.05 10.38
N ARG A 87 2.60 -14.66 10.85
CA ARG A 87 3.81 -13.91 11.22
C ARG A 87 4.46 -13.19 10.03
N LYS A 88 4.69 -13.90 8.92
CA LYS A 88 5.28 -13.31 7.71
C LYS A 88 4.32 -12.33 7.04
N TRP A 89 3.01 -12.60 7.11
CA TRP A 89 1.99 -11.66 6.67
C TRP A 89 2.07 -10.33 7.42
N CYS A 90 2.15 -10.36 8.76
CA CYS A 90 2.22 -9.14 9.56
C CYS A 90 3.53 -8.38 9.38
N GLN A 91 4.66 -9.09 9.19
CA GLN A 91 5.91 -8.43 8.80
C GLN A 91 5.79 -7.72 7.45
N ARG A 92 5.17 -8.36 6.45
CA ARG A 92 4.95 -7.74 5.16
C ARG A 92 4.03 -6.52 5.24
N TYR A 93 2.97 -6.61 6.04
CA TYR A 93 2.10 -5.48 6.33
C TYR A 93 2.87 -4.29 6.93
N ALA A 94 3.79 -4.54 7.86
CA ALA A 94 4.66 -3.52 8.43
C ALA A 94 5.48 -2.79 7.35
N ASP A 95 6.10 -3.55 6.45
CA ASP A 95 6.91 -3.01 5.35
C ASP A 95 6.07 -2.14 4.40
N GLU A 96 4.85 -2.58 4.06
CA GLU A 96 3.93 -1.82 3.21
C GLU A 96 3.46 -0.53 3.90
N MET A 97 3.22 -0.54 5.21
CA MET A 97 2.82 0.66 5.95
C MET A 97 3.97 1.66 6.12
N ALA A 98 5.20 1.18 6.34
CA ALA A 98 6.39 2.02 6.36
C ALA A 98 6.60 2.73 5.01
N GLN A 99 6.38 2.02 3.90
CA GLN A 99 6.41 2.62 2.57
C GLN A 99 5.25 3.60 2.35
N ALA A 100 4.03 3.25 2.78
CA ALA A 100 2.88 4.15 2.67
C ALA A 100 3.13 5.48 3.39
N ARG A 101 3.80 5.46 4.55
CA ARG A 101 4.21 6.67 5.26
C ARG A 101 5.12 7.57 4.41
N ILE A 102 6.19 7.01 3.84
CA ILE A 102 7.13 7.76 2.99
C ILE A 102 6.39 8.41 1.81
N LEU A 103 5.48 7.66 1.19
CA LEU A 103 4.69 8.13 0.06
C LEU A 103 3.72 9.24 0.46
N VAL A 104 3.07 9.14 1.62
CA VAL A 104 2.22 10.21 2.16
C VAL A 104 3.02 11.49 2.38
N GLU A 105 4.21 11.39 2.97
CA GLU A 105 5.08 12.54 3.22
C GLU A 105 5.55 13.17 1.90
N ALA A 106 5.90 12.36 0.90
CA ALA A 106 6.28 12.85 -0.43
C ALA A 106 5.11 13.56 -1.14
N LEU A 107 3.92 12.96 -1.15
CA LEU A 107 2.72 13.52 -1.78
C LEU A 107 2.29 14.84 -1.12
N ARG A 108 2.39 14.95 0.21
CA ARG A 108 2.09 16.20 0.94
C ARG A 108 3.06 17.33 0.63
N ARG A 109 4.32 17.03 0.28
CA ARG A 109 5.31 18.07 -0.09
C ARG A 109 5.13 18.57 -1.53
N GLN A 110 4.49 17.77 -2.38
CA GLN A 110 4.32 18.04 -3.81
C GLN A 110 2.97 18.70 -4.15
N ASN A 111 2.04 18.78 -3.19
CA ASN A 111 0.66 19.22 -3.37
C ASN A 111 0.33 20.37 -2.42
#